data_AF-A0A438DX68-F1
#
_entry.id   AF-A0A438DX68-F1
#
_cell.length_a   1.000
_cell.length_b   1.000
_cell.length_c   1.000
_cell.angle_alpha   90.00
_cell.angle_beta   90.00
_cell.angle_gamma   90.00
#
_symmetry.space_group_name_H-M   'P 1'
#
loop_
_entity.id
_entity.type
_entity.pdbx_description
1 polymer ?
#
loop_
_entity_poly.entity_id
_entity_poly.type
_entity_poly.pdbx_seq_one_letter_code
_entity_poly.pdbx_strand_id
1 'polypeptide(L)'
;MASENFVQPAIPRFDGHYDHWSMLMENFLRSKEYWQVVSGGIVEPATNSPMTDAQKTEIEGQRLKDLKAKNYLFQAIDRSILETILCKDTSQKIWDSMKKKYQGSTRTKRHQLQAFQSEFETLRMKPGESISDYFSRTMAIINKMRIHGEKMEDVTVIEKIFRSMTPKFNYVVCSIEESKDLDELSIDKLQGSLLVHEQKIIQEDKEEQTLKASTNNNALTTNRSTDRSRGKGRGV
;
A
#
# COMPACT_ATOMS: atom_id res chain seq x y z
N MET A 1 10.16 -33.71 38.14
CA MET A 1 10.88 -33.43 36.87
C MET A 1 9.85 -32.87 35.91
N ALA A 2 9.91 -31.57 35.61
CA ALA A 2 9.01 -30.98 34.62
C ALA A 2 9.46 -31.48 33.25
N SER A 3 8.62 -32.28 32.60
CA SER A 3 8.76 -32.59 31.17
C SER A 3 8.53 -31.27 30.42
N GLU A 4 9.62 -30.61 30.02
CA GLU A 4 9.55 -29.58 29.00
C GLU A 4 8.98 -30.24 27.75
N ASN A 5 7.69 -30.04 27.50
CA ASN A 5 7.06 -30.37 26.24
C ASN A 5 7.64 -29.43 25.19
N PHE A 6 8.84 -29.77 24.70
CA PHE A 6 9.45 -29.10 23.56
C PHE A 6 8.60 -29.44 22.34
N VAL A 7 7.59 -28.61 22.09
CA VAL A 7 6.76 -28.70 20.89
C VAL A 7 7.72 -28.68 19.71
N GLN A 8 7.73 -29.75 18.91
CA GLN A 8 8.58 -29.78 17.72
C GLN A 8 8.21 -28.56 16.84
N PRO A 9 9.18 -27.72 16.46
CA PRO A 9 8.88 -26.56 15.64
C PRO A 9 8.25 -27.05 14.32
N ALA A 10 7.04 -26.56 14.05
CA ALA A 10 6.31 -26.90 12.85
C ALA A 10 7.09 -26.41 11.61
N ILE A 11 7.07 -27.20 10.54
CA ILE A 11 7.72 -26.83 9.28
C ILE A 11 6.98 -25.62 8.70
N PRO A 12 7.65 -24.46 8.51
CA PRO A 12 7.01 -23.28 7.95
C PRO A 12 6.53 -23.52 6.52
N ARG A 13 5.21 -23.49 6.29
CA ARG A 13 4.62 -23.63 4.95
C ARG A 13 4.72 -22.30 4.20
N PHE A 14 4.99 -22.37 2.91
CA PHE A 14 5.06 -21.19 2.05
C PHE A 14 3.64 -20.72 1.70
N ASP A 15 3.35 -19.45 2.00
CA ASP A 15 2.05 -18.81 1.84
C ASP A 15 2.03 -17.73 0.73
N GLY A 16 3.15 -17.57 0.01
CA GLY A 16 3.34 -16.49 -0.98
C GLY A 16 4.15 -15.31 -0.48
N HIS A 17 4.37 -15.17 0.84
CA HIS A 17 5.21 -14.12 1.43
C HIS A 17 6.64 -14.61 1.63
N TYR A 18 7.44 -14.55 0.55
CA TYR A 18 8.81 -15.09 0.55
C TYR A 18 9.68 -14.58 1.70
N ASP A 19 9.66 -13.28 2.01
CA ASP A 19 10.55 -12.72 3.04
C ASP A 19 10.22 -13.27 4.43
N HIS A 20 8.93 -13.36 4.76
CA HIS A 20 8.49 -13.92 6.04
C HIS A 20 8.79 -15.42 6.12
N TRP A 21 8.42 -16.17 5.09
CA TRP A 21 8.68 -17.61 5.02
C TRP A 21 10.17 -17.93 5.06
N SER A 22 11.00 -17.22 4.29
CA SER A 22 12.45 -17.46 4.23
C SER A 22 13.11 -17.22 5.58
N MET A 23 12.70 -16.19 6.32
CA MET A 23 13.19 -15.94 7.69
C MET A 23 12.88 -17.10 8.64
N LEU A 24 11.63 -17.59 8.62
CA LEU A 24 11.22 -18.72 9.47
C LEU A 24 11.91 -20.03 9.07
N MET A 25 11.98 -20.32 7.77
CA MET A 25 12.58 -21.53 7.23
C MET A 25 14.09 -21.56 7.44
N GLU A 26 14.78 -20.43 7.27
CA GLU A 26 16.21 -20.31 7.57
C GLU A 26 16.48 -20.58 9.05
N ASN A 27 15.71 -19.99 9.95
CA ASN A 27 15.86 -20.23 11.39
C ASN A 27 15.62 -21.71 11.74
N PHE A 28 14.58 -22.32 11.16
CA PHE A 28 14.30 -23.74 11.31
C PHE A 28 15.48 -24.62 10.86
N LEU A 29 16.03 -24.37 9.67
CA LEU A 29 17.17 -25.12 9.13
C LEU A 29 18.47 -24.90 9.91
N ARG A 30 18.67 -23.70 10.47
CA ARG A 30 19.78 -23.40 11.38
C ARG A 30 19.66 -24.19 12.69
N SER A 31 18.46 -24.26 13.27
CA SER A 31 18.20 -25.04 14.50
C SER A 31 18.44 -26.55 14.33
N LYS A 32 18.37 -27.04 13.10
CA LYS A 32 18.65 -28.44 12.74
C LYS A 32 20.06 -28.67 12.18
N GLU A 33 20.90 -27.64 12.15
CA GLU A 33 22.27 -27.67 11.61
C GLU A 33 22.38 -28.03 10.12
N TYR A 34 21.30 -27.84 9.35
CA TYR A 34 21.29 -28.13 7.90
C TYR A 34 21.62 -26.91 7.05
N TRP A 35 21.58 -25.71 7.63
CA TRP A 35 21.76 -24.45 6.90
C TRP A 35 23.06 -24.37 6.11
N GLN A 36 24.17 -24.90 6.64
CA GLN A 36 25.48 -24.89 5.95
C GLN A 36 25.42 -25.51 4.55
N VAL A 37 24.66 -26.61 4.41
CA VAL A 37 24.50 -27.32 3.14
C VAL A 37 23.54 -26.58 2.20
N VAL A 38 22.56 -25.87 2.75
CA VAL A 38 21.58 -25.07 2.00
C VAL A 38 22.21 -23.77 1.48
N SER A 39 23.05 -23.10 2.28
CA SER A 39 23.68 -21.84 1.91
C SER A 39 24.96 -22.03 1.09
N GLY A 40 25.82 -22.96 1.49
CA GLY A 40 27.14 -23.20 0.88
C GLY A 40 27.13 -24.23 -0.24
N GLY A 41 26.14 -25.13 -0.25
CA GLY A 41 26.14 -26.30 -1.14
C GLY A 41 27.07 -27.40 -0.64
N ILE A 42 27.01 -28.56 -1.30
CA ILE A 42 27.99 -29.63 -1.09
C ILE A 42 29.12 -29.39 -2.10
N VAL A 43 30.34 -29.20 -1.61
CA VAL A 43 31.52 -29.11 -2.48
C VAL A 43 31.81 -30.52 -3.00
N GLU A 44 31.51 -30.77 -4.26
CA GLU A 44 31.92 -32.02 -4.90
C GLU A 44 33.46 -32.02 -5.05
N PRO A 45 34.15 -33.07 -4.56
CA PRO A 45 35.60 -33.16 -4.68
C PRO A 45 35.98 -33.31 -6.15
N ALA A 46 37.05 -32.63 -6.57
CA ALA A 46 37.60 -32.78 -7.91
C ALA A 46 37.95 -34.25 -8.17
N THR A 47 37.48 -34.78 -9.31
CA THR A 47 37.52 -36.20 -9.71
C THR A 47 38.90 -36.87 -9.64
N ASN A 48 39.98 -36.10 -9.46
CA ASN A 48 41.36 -36.55 -9.61
C ASN A 48 42.23 -36.41 -8.33
N SER A 49 41.65 -36.10 -7.17
CA SER A 49 42.39 -36.06 -5.89
C SER A 49 42.18 -37.34 -5.07
N PRO A 50 43.24 -37.97 -4.54
CA PRO A 50 43.09 -39.08 -3.60
C PRO A 50 42.39 -38.57 -2.35
N MET A 51 41.17 -39.08 -2.13
CA MET A 51 40.32 -38.64 -1.02
C MET A 51 40.55 -39.53 0.19
N THR A 52 40.95 -38.93 1.31
CA THR A 52 41.15 -39.65 2.57
C THR A 52 39.81 -40.19 3.08
N ASP A 53 39.81 -41.30 3.80
CA ASP A 53 38.56 -41.89 4.34
C ASP A 53 37.79 -40.91 5.24
N ALA A 54 38.49 -40.03 5.97
CA ALA A 54 37.88 -38.94 6.73
C ALA A 54 37.09 -37.94 5.85
N GLN A 55 37.55 -37.64 4.64
CA GLN A 55 36.88 -36.74 3.71
C GLN A 55 35.64 -37.38 3.07
N LYS A 56 35.68 -38.70 2.82
CA LYS A 56 34.50 -39.45 2.35
C LYS A 56 33.37 -39.44 3.37
N THR A 57 33.69 -39.75 4.64
CA THR A 57 32.71 -39.74 5.73
C THR A 57 32.07 -38.36 5.92
N GLU A 58 32.85 -37.29 5.82
CA GLU A 58 32.33 -35.91 5.91
C GLU A 58 31.36 -35.58 4.76
N ILE A 59 31.71 -35.94 3.52
CA ILE A 59 30.84 -35.69 2.36
C ILE A 59 29.55 -36.51 2.43
N GLU A 60 29.60 -37.76 2.89
CA GLU A 60 28.42 -38.57 3.15
C GLU A 60 27.52 -37.94 4.23
N GLY A 61 28.11 -37.40 5.29
CA GLY A 61 27.41 -36.63 6.32
C GLY A 61 26.70 -35.39 5.74
N GLN A 62 27.37 -34.65 4.86
CA GLN A 62 26.79 -33.48 4.18
C GLN A 62 25.67 -33.87 3.20
N ARG A 63 25.82 -34.97 2.46
CA ARG A 63 24.77 -35.53 1.59
C ARG A 63 23.53 -35.94 2.39
N LEU A 64 23.71 -36.56 3.55
CA LEU A 64 22.60 -36.90 4.42
C LEU A 64 21.88 -35.66 4.95
N LYS A 65 22.64 -34.62 5.33
CA LYS A 65 22.08 -33.32 5.73
C LYS A 65 21.32 -32.65 4.58
N ASP A 66 21.82 -32.70 3.35
CA ASP A 66 21.12 -32.19 2.16
C ASP A 66 19.79 -32.90 1.94
N LEU A 67 19.78 -34.24 1.98
CA LEU A 67 18.55 -35.02 1.81
C LEU A 67 17.49 -34.66 2.86
N LYS A 68 17.90 -34.46 4.12
CA LYS A 68 17.01 -34.01 5.19
C LYS A 68 16.49 -32.60 4.93
N ALA A 69 17.36 -31.66 4.57
CA ALA A 69 16.96 -30.29 4.22
C ALA A 69 15.99 -30.25 3.04
N LYS A 70 16.25 -31.03 1.98
CA LYS A 70 15.36 -31.19 0.83
C LYS A 70 13.98 -31.68 1.25
N ASN A 71 13.93 -32.69 2.14
CA ASN A 71 12.67 -33.22 2.63
C ASN A 71 11.84 -32.12 3.32
N TYR A 72 12.45 -31.31 4.17
CA TYR A 72 11.77 -30.17 4.80
C TYR A 72 11.33 -29.10 3.80
N LEU A 73 12.17 -28.75 2.83
CA LEU A 73 11.79 -27.79 1.78
C LEU A 73 10.63 -28.31 0.92
N PHE A 74 10.58 -29.60 0.60
CA PHE A 74 9.44 -30.20 -0.10
C PHE A 74 8.19 -30.24 0.76
N GLN A 75 8.30 -30.47 2.07
CA GLN A 75 7.17 -30.34 2.99
C GLN A 75 6.73 -28.89 3.19
N ALA A 76 7.58 -27.91 2.94
CA ALA A 76 7.25 -26.50 3.09
C ALA A 76 6.50 -25.92 1.88
N ILE A 77 6.57 -26.58 0.72
CA ILE A 77 6.17 -26.02 -0.57
C ILE A 77 5.12 -26.92 -1.21
N ASP A 78 4.02 -26.33 -1.72
CA ASP A 78 2.99 -27.09 -2.41
C ASP A 78 3.41 -27.55 -3.81
N ARG A 79 2.75 -28.60 -4.32
CA ARG A 79 3.06 -29.22 -5.62
C ARG A 79 3.09 -28.22 -6.78
N SER A 80 2.15 -27.28 -6.82
CA SER A 80 2.08 -26.27 -7.88
C SER A 80 3.32 -25.38 -7.94
N ILE A 81 3.90 -25.05 -6.79
CA ILE A 81 5.15 -24.27 -6.71
C ILE A 81 6.33 -25.17 -7.05
N LEU A 82 6.33 -26.41 -6.57
CA LEU A 82 7.38 -27.38 -6.89
C LEU A 82 7.50 -27.59 -8.41
N GLU A 83 6.38 -27.72 -9.14
CA GLU A 83 6.38 -27.88 -10.61
C GLU A 83 7.03 -26.69 -11.35
N THR A 84 7.04 -25.51 -10.72
CA THR A 84 7.60 -24.30 -11.33
C THR A 84 9.10 -24.07 -11.08
N ILE A 85 9.71 -24.85 -10.19
CA ILE A 85 11.15 -24.79 -9.90
C ILE A 85 11.87 -25.72 -10.89
N LEU A 86 12.83 -25.20 -11.64
CA LEU A 86 13.55 -25.99 -12.65
C LEU A 86 14.59 -26.95 -12.05
N CYS A 87 15.29 -26.55 -11.00
CA CYS A 87 16.41 -27.32 -10.44
C CYS A 87 16.12 -27.77 -9.00
N LYS A 88 16.11 -29.09 -8.76
CA LYS A 88 15.73 -29.70 -7.46
C LYS A 88 16.76 -30.71 -6.94
N ASP A 89 17.96 -30.69 -7.49
CA ASP A 89 18.98 -31.72 -7.23
C ASP A 89 19.52 -31.62 -5.81
N THR A 90 19.70 -30.40 -5.29
CA THR A 90 20.18 -30.13 -3.93
C THR A 90 19.23 -29.18 -3.21
N SER A 91 19.28 -29.19 -1.87
CA SER A 91 18.52 -28.25 -1.04
C SER A 91 18.87 -26.79 -1.36
N GLN A 92 20.14 -26.51 -1.65
CA GLN A 92 20.62 -25.21 -2.14
C GLN A 92 19.92 -24.78 -3.43
N LYS A 93 19.88 -25.64 -4.46
CA LYS A 93 19.22 -25.29 -5.74
C LYS A 93 17.72 -25.00 -5.56
N ILE A 94 17.05 -25.72 -4.66
CA ILE A 94 15.64 -25.48 -4.33
C ILE A 94 15.49 -24.11 -3.66
N TRP A 95 16.33 -23.81 -2.66
CA TRP A 95 16.34 -22.54 -1.94
C TRP A 95 16.60 -21.35 -2.88
N ASP A 96 17.63 -21.44 -3.72
CA ASP A 96 17.99 -20.40 -4.68
C ASP A 96 16.92 -20.18 -5.74
N SER A 97 16.28 -21.26 -6.20
CA SER A 97 15.16 -21.17 -7.16
C SER A 97 13.95 -20.46 -6.54
N MET A 98 13.63 -20.78 -5.28
CA MET A 98 12.58 -20.10 -4.52
C MET A 98 12.91 -18.61 -4.35
N LYS A 99 14.15 -18.30 -3.97
CA LYS A 99 14.66 -16.94 -3.84
C LYS A 99 14.52 -16.16 -5.14
N LYS A 100 15.05 -16.70 -6.24
CA LYS A 100 15.01 -16.04 -7.56
C LYS A 100 13.58 -15.78 -8.03
N LYS A 101 12.68 -16.74 -7.81
CA LYS A 101 11.30 -16.64 -8.29
C LYS A 101 10.44 -15.69 -7.46
N TYR A 102 10.54 -15.76 -6.13
CA TYR A 102 9.59 -15.10 -5.24
C TYR A 102 10.14 -13.87 -4.54
N GLN A 103 11.45 -13.77 -4.27
CA GLN A 103 12.02 -12.60 -3.60
C GLN A 103 11.82 -11.31 -4.42
N GLY A 104 12.05 -11.35 -5.73
CA GLY A 104 11.86 -10.20 -6.62
C GLY A 104 10.39 -9.79 -6.78
N SER A 105 9.48 -10.75 -6.77
CA SER A 105 8.03 -10.51 -6.83
C SER A 105 7.52 -9.90 -5.53
N THR A 106 7.89 -10.47 -4.37
CA THR A 106 7.47 -9.97 -3.05
C THR A 106 8.04 -8.58 -2.76
N ARG A 107 9.35 -8.36 -3.04
CA ARG A 107 9.97 -7.06 -2.81
C ARG A 107 9.40 -5.97 -3.71
N THR A 108 9.18 -6.27 -4.99
CA THR A 108 8.55 -5.31 -5.93
C THR A 108 7.12 -4.99 -5.51
N LYS A 109 6.31 -6.00 -5.16
CA LYS A 109 4.95 -5.80 -4.65
C LYS A 109 4.93 -4.94 -3.39
N ARG A 110 5.85 -5.17 -2.45
CA ARG A 110 5.95 -4.36 -1.23
C ARG A 110 6.32 -2.90 -1.53
N HIS A 111 7.32 -2.68 -2.39
CA HIS A 111 7.69 -1.31 -2.78
C HIS A 111 6.54 -0.58 -3.50
N GLN A 112 5.82 -1.27 -4.38
CA GLN A 112 4.64 -0.70 -5.05
C GLN A 112 3.54 -0.36 -4.04
N LEU A 113 3.25 -1.27 -3.10
CA LEU A 113 2.28 -1.03 -2.04
C LEU A 113 2.65 0.20 -1.20
N GLN A 114 3.91 0.29 -0.78
CA GLN A 114 4.40 1.42 0.00
C GLN A 114 4.31 2.75 -0.77
N ALA A 115 4.55 2.73 -2.08
CA ALA A 115 4.36 3.92 -2.93
C ALA A 115 2.89 4.37 -2.95
N PHE A 116 1.94 3.42 -3.07
CA PHE A 116 0.51 3.74 -3.03
C PHE A 116 0.04 4.19 -1.64
N GLN A 117 0.56 3.62 -0.56
CA GLN A 117 0.31 4.09 0.80
C GLN A 117 0.76 5.54 0.97
N SER A 118 1.95 5.89 0.49
CA SER A 118 2.44 7.26 0.52
C SER A 118 1.60 8.21 -0.35
N GLU A 119 1.18 7.76 -1.54
CA GLU A 119 0.26 8.50 -2.40
C GLU A 119 -1.10 8.73 -1.72
N PHE A 120 -1.62 7.74 -1.00
CA PHE A 120 -2.85 7.83 -0.22
C PHE A 120 -2.69 8.77 0.97
N GLU A 121 -1.60 8.67 1.74
CA GLU A 121 -1.32 9.55 2.89
C GLU A 121 -1.21 11.02 2.47
N THR A 122 -0.56 11.29 1.35
CA THR A 122 -0.38 12.64 0.80
C THR A 122 -1.58 13.13 -0.03
N LEU A 123 -2.55 12.25 -0.32
CA LEU A 123 -3.74 12.57 -1.07
C LEU A 123 -4.51 13.72 -0.41
N ARG A 124 -4.75 14.77 -1.20
CA ARG A 124 -5.61 15.91 -0.88
C ARG A 124 -6.42 16.34 -2.10
N MET A 125 -7.58 16.90 -1.83
CA MET A 125 -8.41 17.54 -2.84
C MET A 125 -7.75 18.85 -3.29
N LYS A 126 -7.61 19.03 -4.61
CA LYS A 126 -6.99 20.23 -5.18
C LYS A 126 -7.98 21.40 -5.20
N PRO A 127 -7.51 22.66 -5.17
CA PRO A 127 -8.39 23.81 -5.34
C PRO A 127 -9.11 23.77 -6.69
N GLY A 128 -10.44 23.82 -6.68
CA GLY A 128 -11.25 23.80 -7.91
C GLY A 128 -11.42 22.42 -8.57
N GLU A 129 -10.92 21.36 -7.95
CA GLU A 129 -11.20 19.99 -8.37
C GLU A 129 -12.64 19.62 -8.06
N SER A 130 -13.31 18.88 -8.96
CA SER A 130 -14.66 18.39 -8.70
C SER A 130 -14.65 17.21 -7.72
N ILE A 131 -15.75 16.99 -7.02
CA ILE A 131 -15.89 15.81 -6.15
C ILE A 131 -15.69 14.52 -6.96
N SER A 132 -16.27 14.44 -8.16
CA SER A 132 -16.18 13.24 -9.01
C SER A 132 -14.72 12.91 -9.38
N ASP A 133 -13.93 13.92 -9.73
CA ASP A 133 -12.51 13.73 -10.08
C ASP A 133 -11.70 13.30 -8.86
N TYR A 134 -11.95 13.95 -7.71
CA TYR A 134 -11.30 13.60 -6.45
C TYR A 134 -11.60 12.15 -6.05
N PHE A 135 -12.88 11.74 -6.03
CA PHE A 135 -13.27 10.36 -5.72
C PHE A 135 -12.68 9.35 -6.70
N SER A 136 -12.63 9.67 -8.00
CA SER A 136 -12.02 8.81 -9.01
C SER A 136 -10.53 8.56 -8.73
N ARG A 137 -9.78 9.59 -8.34
CA ARG A 137 -8.36 9.44 -7.95
C ARG A 137 -8.21 8.63 -6.68
N THR A 138 -9.02 8.91 -5.66
CA THR A 138 -9.02 8.19 -4.38
C THR A 138 -9.27 6.70 -4.60
N MET A 139 -10.32 6.36 -5.36
CA MET A 139 -10.66 4.97 -5.68
C MET A 139 -9.60 4.29 -6.54
N ALA A 140 -8.95 5.01 -7.46
CA ALA A 140 -7.85 4.44 -8.24
C ALA A 140 -6.68 4.01 -7.35
N ILE A 141 -6.31 4.80 -6.33
CA ILE A 141 -5.25 4.46 -5.38
C ILE A 141 -5.67 3.28 -4.50
N ILE A 142 -6.88 3.32 -3.94
CA ILE A 142 -7.43 2.25 -3.10
C ILE A 142 -7.45 0.92 -3.84
N ASN A 143 -7.92 0.92 -5.10
CA ASN A 143 -7.97 -0.29 -5.92
C ASN A 143 -6.56 -0.84 -6.19
N LYS A 144 -5.57 0.03 -6.44
CA LYS A 144 -4.17 -0.39 -6.57
C LYS A 144 -3.65 -1.03 -5.28
N MET A 145 -3.96 -0.47 -4.11
CA MET A 145 -3.56 -1.04 -2.80
C MET A 145 -4.24 -2.40 -2.55
N ARG A 146 -5.54 -2.51 -2.83
CA ARG A 146 -6.31 -3.77 -2.70
C ARG A 146 -5.75 -4.89 -3.58
N ILE A 147 -5.37 -4.58 -4.83
CA ILE A 147 -4.74 -5.55 -5.75
C ILE A 147 -3.39 -6.08 -5.19
N HIS A 148 -2.68 -5.27 -4.40
CA HIS A 148 -1.41 -5.65 -3.80
C HIS A 148 -1.56 -6.32 -2.41
N GLY A 149 -2.80 -6.63 -2.00
CA GLY A 149 -3.11 -7.44 -0.83
C GLY A 149 -3.42 -6.64 0.44
N GLU A 150 -3.54 -5.31 0.34
CA GLU A 150 -3.93 -4.49 1.49
C GLU A 150 -5.44 -4.47 1.67
N LYS A 151 -5.88 -4.83 2.88
CA LYS A 151 -7.28 -4.72 3.28
C LYS A 151 -7.52 -3.28 3.71
N MET A 152 -8.40 -2.59 3.00
CA MET A 152 -8.82 -1.25 3.37
C MET A 152 -10.32 -1.24 3.64
N GLU A 153 -10.65 -0.93 4.88
CA GLU A 153 -12.03 -0.77 5.36
C GLU A 153 -12.60 0.54 4.84
N ASP A 154 -13.90 0.54 4.55
CA ASP A 154 -14.59 1.70 3.97
C ASP A 154 -14.58 2.89 4.96
N VAL A 155 -14.66 2.63 6.27
CA VAL A 155 -14.55 3.67 7.31
C VAL A 155 -13.21 4.41 7.22
N THR A 156 -12.09 3.71 7.03
CA THR A 156 -10.76 4.32 6.90
C THR A 156 -10.68 5.20 5.64
N VAL A 157 -11.32 4.77 4.55
CA VAL A 157 -11.41 5.56 3.32
C VAL A 157 -12.22 6.83 3.54
N ILE A 158 -13.38 6.71 4.21
CA ILE A 158 -14.29 7.82 4.46
C ILE A 158 -13.64 8.87 5.36
N GLU A 159 -13.02 8.45 6.48
CA GLU A 159 -12.26 9.35 7.33
C GLU A 159 -11.14 10.05 6.58
N LYS A 160 -10.44 9.32 5.70
CA LYS A 160 -9.39 9.90 4.87
C LYS A 160 -9.94 10.96 3.92
N ILE A 161 -11.09 10.71 3.29
CA ILE A 161 -11.77 11.67 2.43
C ILE A 161 -12.07 12.94 3.23
N PHE A 162 -12.76 12.84 4.36
CA PHE A 162 -13.09 13.99 5.21
C PHE A 162 -11.87 14.82 5.61
N ARG A 163 -10.80 14.19 6.09
CA ARG A 163 -9.57 14.88 6.51
C ARG A 163 -8.81 15.56 5.37
N SER A 164 -9.06 15.20 4.11
CA SER A 164 -8.28 15.65 2.96
C SER A 164 -9.09 16.46 1.93
N MET A 165 -10.38 16.67 2.18
CA MET A 165 -11.22 17.62 1.45
C MET A 165 -10.81 19.07 1.71
N THR A 166 -11.21 19.96 0.80
CA THR A 166 -10.96 21.40 0.96
C THR A 166 -11.91 22.02 2.00
N PRO A 167 -11.52 23.13 2.66
CA PRO A 167 -12.36 23.78 3.68
C PRO A 167 -13.76 24.18 3.22
N LYS A 168 -13.98 24.32 1.89
CA LYS A 168 -15.29 24.59 1.28
C LYS A 168 -16.35 23.55 1.67
N PHE A 169 -15.93 22.33 1.98
CA PHE A 169 -16.84 21.23 2.31
C PHE A 169 -16.94 20.95 3.82
N ASN A 170 -16.23 21.69 4.67
CA ASN A 170 -16.20 21.43 6.13
C ASN A 170 -17.61 21.36 6.75
N TYR A 171 -18.49 22.28 6.37
CA TYR A 171 -19.87 22.28 6.88
C TYR A 171 -20.64 21.00 6.50
N VAL A 172 -20.46 20.54 5.27
CA VAL A 172 -21.10 19.31 4.77
C VAL A 172 -20.54 18.09 5.47
N VAL A 173 -19.22 18.05 5.68
CA VAL A 173 -18.53 16.98 6.42
C VAL A 173 -19.08 16.89 7.85
N CYS A 174 -19.10 18.00 8.61
CA CYS A 174 -19.65 18.00 9.96
C CYS A 174 -21.11 17.55 10.01
N SER A 175 -21.94 18.02 9.06
CA SER A 175 -23.35 17.59 8.98
C SER A 175 -23.51 16.09 8.73
N ILE A 176 -22.62 15.48 7.93
CA ILE A 176 -22.66 14.03 7.69
C ILE A 176 -22.16 13.27 8.92
N GLU A 177 -21.06 13.71 9.54
CA GLU A 177 -20.51 13.12 10.77
C GLU A 177 -21.51 13.15 11.93
N GLU A 178 -22.33 14.20 12.05
CA GLU A 178 -23.36 14.30 13.08
C GLU A 178 -24.62 13.48 12.79
N SER A 179 -24.92 13.21 11.51
CA SER A 179 -26.20 12.61 11.09
C SER A 179 -26.12 11.13 10.70
N LYS A 180 -24.93 10.58 10.46
CA LYS A 180 -24.75 9.21 9.98
C LYS A 180 -23.65 8.49 10.76
N ASP A 181 -23.85 7.19 10.96
CA ASP A 181 -22.81 6.30 11.42
C ASP A 181 -21.81 6.03 10.28
N LEU A 182 -20.53 6.29 10.54
CA LEU A 182 -19.45 6.10 9.56
C LEU A 182 -19.10 4.63 9.34
N ASP A 183 -19.37 3.77 10.32
CA ASP A 183 -19.10 2.33 10.23
C ASP A 183 -20.09 1.63 9.28
N GLU A 184 -21.30 2.17 9.13
CA GLU A 184 -22.34 1.67 8.22
C GLU A 184 -22.41 2.42 6.88
N LEU A 185 -21.66 3.53 6.75
CA LEU A 185 -21.70 4.37 5.56
C LEU A 185 -20.86 3.77 4.44
N SER A 186 -21.48 3.47 3.30
CA SER A 186 -20.76 3.08 2.08
C SER A 186 -20.17 4.30 1.37
N ILE A 187 -19.04 4.13 0.70
CA ILE A 187 -18.35 5.17 -0.10
C ILE A 187 -19.29 5.77 -1.17
N ASP A 188 -20.11 4.96 -1.85
CA ASP A 188 -21.03 5.43 -2.89
C ASP A 188 -22.11 6.39 -2.35
N LYS A 189 -22.70 6.06 -1.19
CA LYS A 189 -23.66 6.94 -0.50
C LYS A 189 -23.00 8.25 -0.07
N LEU A 190 -21.75 8.20 0.37
CA LEU A 190 -20.99 9.40 0.71
C LEU A 190 -20.79 10.28 -0.54
N GLN A 191 -20.30 9.70 -1.63
CA GLN A 191 -20.09 10.41 -2.90
C GLN A 191 -21.37 11.08 -3.38
N GLY A 192 -22.49 10.35 -3.39
CA GLY A 192 -23.80 10.90 -3.77
C GLY A 192 -24.24 12.06 -2.87
N SER A 193 -24.01 11.96 -1.56
CA SER A 193 -24.34 13.05 -0.62
C SER A 193 -23.51 14.30 -0.90
N LEU A 194 -22.20 14.16 -1.10
CA LEU A 194 -21.31 15.29 -1.34
C LEU A 194 -21.59 15.96 -2.70
N LEU A 195 -21.90 15.19 -3.75
CA LEU A 195 -22.23 15.73 -5.09
C LEU A 195 -23.47 16.64 -5.05
N VAL A 196 -24.49 16.28 -4.27
CA VAL A 196 -25.69 17.12 -4.10
C VAL A 196 -25.32 18.46 -3.45
N HIS A 197 -24.39 18.47 -2.52
CA HIS A 197 -23.93 19.69 -1.87
C HIS A 197 -23.00 20.54 -2.74
N GLU A 198 -22.15 19.94 -3.58
CA GLU A 198 -21.34 20.68 -4.55
C GLU A 198 -22.20 21.49 -5.53
N GLN A 199 -23.31 20.92 -6.01
CA GLN A 199 -24.24 21.66 -6.87
C GLN A 199 -24.84 22.89 -6.18
N LYS A 200 -25.17 22.77 -4.88
CA LYS A 200 -25.70 23.89 -4.08
C LYS A 200 -24.64 24.97 -3.85
N ILE A 201 -23.42 24.59 -3.49
CA ILE A 201 -22.30 25.52 -3.28
C ILE A 201 -21.97 26.28 -4.58
N ILE A 202 -21.97 25.60 -5.73
CA ILE A 202 -21.74 26.24 -7.03
C ILE A 202 -22.84 27.26 -7.37
N GLN A 203 -24.08 26.99 -6.98
CA GLN A 203 -25.19 27.91 -7.19
C GLN A 203 -25.06 29.16 -6.30
N GLU A 204 -24.69 28.99 -5.03
CA GLU A 204 -24.43 30.09 -4.10
C GLU A 204 -23.24 30.97 -4.55
N ASP A 205 -22.14 30.37 -5.02
CA ASP A 205 -20.97 31.10 -5.53
C ASP A 205 -21.35 31.99 -6.75
N LYS A 206 -22.26 31.53 -7.62
CA LYS A 206 -22.76 32.33 -8.76
C LYS A 206 -23.64 33.50 -8.31
N GLU A 207 -24.53 33.25 -7.37
CA GLU A 207 -25.40 34.28 -6.79
C GLU A 207 -24.59 35.35 -6.05
N GLU A 208 -23.57 34.95 -5.28
CA GLU A 208 -22.70 35.89 -4.58
C GLU A 208 -21.85 36.74 -5.55
N GLN A 209 -21.35 36.15 -6.64
CA GLN A 209 -20.62 36.88 -7.68
C GLN A 209 -21.48 37.91 -8.42
N THR A 210 -22.74 37.56 -8.74
CA THR A 210 -23.67 38.50 -9.38
C THR A 210 -24.08 39.65 -8.46
N LEU A 211 -24.25 39.39 -7.15
CA LEU A 211 -24.49 40.43 -6.14
C LEU A 211 -23.29 41.37 -5.98
N LYS A 212 -22.06 40.84 -5.94
CA LYS A 212 -20.82 41.63 -5.87
C LYS A 212 -20.62 42.50 -7.12
N ALA A 213 -20.89 41.98 -8.32
CA ALA A 213 -20.83 42.75 -9.56
C ALA A 213 -21.86 43.89 -9.60
N SER A 214 -23.08 43.65 -9.12
CA SER A 214 -24.14 44.66 -9.05
C SER A 214 -23.82 45.77 -8.03
N THR A 215 -23.21 45.40 -6.90
CA THR A 215 -22.81 46.36 -5.86
C THR A 215 -21.65 47.26 -6.32
N ASN A 216 -20.66 46.70 -7.01
CA ASN A 216 -19.55 47.48 -7.58
C ASN A 216 -20.01 48.43 -8.70
N ASN A 217 -20.96 48.01 -9.53
CA ASN A 217 -21.53 48.89 -10.57
C ASN A 217 -22.26 50.10 -9.96
N ASN A 218 -22.96 49.93 -8.83
CA ASN A 218 -23.62 51.04 -8.12
C ASN A 218 -22.63 52.01 -7.42
N ALA A 219 -21.45 51.53 -7.04
CA ALA A 219 -20.40 52.39 -6.46
C ALA A 219 -19.69 53.25 -7.52
N LEU A 220 -19.61 52.80 -8.78
CA LEU A 220 -19.06 53.61 -9.88
C LEU A 220 -20.04 54.67 -10.42
N THR A 221 -21.36 54.47 -10.30
CA THR A 221 -22.35 55.45 -10.80
C THR A 221 -22.59 56.62 -9.85
N THR A 222 -22.30 56.46 -8.56
CA THR A 222 -22.56 57.50 -7.53
C THR A 222 -21.50 58.60 -7.45
N ASN A 223 -20.33 58.44 -8.08
CA ASN A 223 -19.23 59.41 -8.03
C ASN A 223 -19.17 60.40 -9.23
N ARG A 224 -20.20 60.47 -10.09
CA ARG A 224 -20.17 61.30 -11.32
C ARG A 224 -21.01 62.58 -11.32
N SER A 225 -21.49 63.07 -10.17
CA SER A 225 -22.30 64.30 -10.14
C SER A 225 -22.02 65.24 -8.97
N THR A 226 -20.82 65.82 -8.92
CA THR A 226 -20.58 67.04 -8.13
C THR A 226 -19.40 67.84 -8.70
N ASP A 227 -19.54 68.31 -9.94
CA ASP A 227 -18.80 69.50 -10.37
C ASP A 227 -19.73 70.46 -11.11
N ARG A 228 -20.21 71.47 -10.36
CA ARG A 228 -20.77 72.71 -10.91
C ARG A 228 -20.08 73.88 -10.20
N SER A 229 -18.88 74.16 -10.68
CA SER A 229 -18.35 75.48 -11.04
C SER A 229 -18.87 76.69 -10.24
N ARG A 230 -17.95 77.26 -9.45
CA ARG A 230 -18.00 78.62 -8.89
C ARG A 230 -17.79 79.66 -10.01
N GLY A 231 -18.63 80.69 -10.07
CA GLY A 231 -18.41 81.90 -10.86
C GLY A 231 -19.00 83.13 -10.16
N LYS A 232 -18.14 84.04 -9.74
CA LYS A 232 -18.34 85.22 -8.88
C LYS A 232 -18.39 86.48 -9.75
N GLY A 233 -19.26 87.46 -9.47
CA GLY A 233 -19.21 88.77 -10.14
C GLY A 233 -20.25 89.78 -9.67
N ARG A 234 -19.81 90.74 -8.83
CA ARG A 234 -20.50 91.98 -8.43
C ARG A 234 -20.50 93.01 -9.58
N GLY A 235 -21.45 93.95 -9.59
CA GLY A 235 -21.28 95.23 -10.28
C GLY A 235 -22.52 96.12 -10.28
N VAL A 236 -22.56 97.03 -9.29
CA VAL A 236 -23.23 98.35 -9.17
C VAL A 236 -24.68 98.49 -9.64
#